data_AF-A0A7C2EIY0-F1
#
_entry.id   AF-A0A7C2EIY0-F1
#
_cell.length_a   1.000
_cell.length_b   1.000
_cell.length_c   1.000
_cell.angle_alpha   90.00
_cell.angle_beta   90.00
_cell.angle_gamma   90.00
#
_symmetry.space_group_name_H-M   'P 1'
#
loop_
_entity.id
_entity.type
_entity.pdbx_description
1 polymer ?
#
loop_
_entity_poly.entity_id
_entity_poly.type
_entity_poly.pdbx_seq_one_letter_code
_entity_poly.pdbx_strand_id
1 'polypeptide(L)'
;MKTKALPKTVRRSVALPRQLVEEVTALAPQDLRQNFNRLVAVALQEFAARQTARTFEEAMAQMAADPATRSECAAISRDFATTEADGLKDD
;
A
#
# COMPACT_ATOMS: atom_id res chain seq x y z
N MET A 1 -5.84 18.13 -33.93
CA MET A 1 -4.74 18.40 -32.98
C MET A 1 -4.18 17.05 -32.56
N LYS A 2 -2.89 16.75 -32.82
CA LYS A 2 -2.30 15.45 -32.46
C LYS A 2 -1.99 15.44 -30.96
N THR A 3 -2.73 14.64 -30.19
CA THR A 3 -2.44 14.39 -28.77
C THR A 3 -1.12 13.64 -28.68
N LYS A 4 -0.09 14.32 -28.18
CA LYS A 4 1.22 13.71 -27.93
C LYS A 4 1.06 12.76 -26.75
N ALA A 5 1.12 11.45 -27.00
CA ALA A 5 1.11 10.46 -25.93
C ALA A 5 2.29 10.73 -24.98
N LEU A 6 2.00 10.80 -23.67
CA LEU A 6 3.01 11.01 -22.65
C LEU A 6 3.98 9.81 -22.65
N PRO A 7 5.30 10.05 -22.47
CA PRO A 7 6.27 8.98 -22.42
C PRO A 7 6.01 8.08 -21.20
N LYS A 8 6.06 6.76 -21.41
CA LYS A 8 5.86 5.73 -20.36
C LYS A 8 6.90 5.75 -19.24
N THR A 9 8.01 6.48 -19.41
CA THR A 9 9.14 6.51 -18.47
C THR A 9 9.64 7.93 -18.32
N VAL A 10 9.84 8.34 -17.06
CA VAL A 10 10.40 9.64 -16.72
C VAL A 10 11.89 9.45 -16.41
N ARG A 11 12.77 10.18 -17.09
CA ARG A 11 14.22 10.22 -16.81
C ARG A 11 14.55 11.50 -16.05
N ARG A 12 15.14 11.36 -14.86
CA ARG A 12 15.56 12.47 -13.99
C ARG A 12 16.90 12.16 -13.35
N SER A 13 17.72 13.19 -13.19
CA SER A 13 18.91 13.15 -12.37
C SER A 13 18.56 13.75 -11.00
N VAL A 14 18.99 13.08 -9.93
CA VAL A 14 18.77 13.52 -8.55
C VAL A 14 20.10 13.53 -7.82
N ALA A 15 20.31 14.53 -6.98
CA ALA A 15 21.43 14.55 -6.05
C ALA A 15 21.03 13.77 -4.80
N LEU A 16 21.77 12.70 -4.48
CA LEU A 16 21.55 11.88 -3.30
C LEU A 16 22.77 11.92 -2.38
N PRO A 17 22.58 11.85 -1.06
CA PRO A 17 23.68 11.71 -0.13
C PRO A 17 24.49 10.45 -0.44
N ARG A 18 25.81 10.59 -0.55
CA ARG A 18 26.71 9.48 -0.86
C ARG A 18 26.56 8.33 0.14
N GLN A 19 26.51 8.66 1.43
CA GLN A 19 26.36 7.69 2.52
C GLN A 19 25.09 6.84 2.36
N LEU A 20 23.97 7.47 1.98
CA LEU A 20 22.71 6.78 1.74
C LEU A 20 22.83 5.80 0.58
N VAL A 21 23.47 6.20 -0.53
CA VAL A 21 23.66 5.33 -1.69
C VAL A 21 24.53 4.13 -1.33
N GLU A 22 25.61 4.34 -0.57
CA GLU A 22 26.52 3.28 -0.13
C GLU A 22 25.83 2.28 0.81
N GLU A 23 25.10 2.76 1.81
CA GLU A 23 24.34 1.93 2.75
C GLU A 23 23.29 1.07 2.03
N VAL A 24 22.46 1.71 1.19
CA VAL A 24 21.40 1.00 0.47
C VAL A 24 21.98 0.00 -0.52
N THR A 25 23.11 0.32 -1.17
CA THR A 25 23.79 -0.62 -2.07
C THR A 25 24.38 -1.81 -1.31
N ALA A 26 24.92 -1.60 -0.11
CA ALA A 26 25.45 -2.69 0.72
C ALA A 26 24.32 -3.67 1.13
N LEU A 27 23.15 -3.15 1.50
CA LEU A 27 21.99 -3.93 1.90
C LEU A 27 21.25 -4.57 0.72
N ALA A 28 21.35 -4.00 -0.48
CA ALA A 28 20.65 -4.50 -1.64
C ALA A 28 21.08 -5.92 -2.02
N PRO A 29 20.15 -6.79 -2.48
CA PRO A 29 20.47 -8.06 -3.13
C PRO A 29 21.39 -7.86 -4.33
N GLN A 30 22.20 -8.87 -4.67
CA GLN A 30 23.20 -8.78 -5.75
C GLN A 30 22.61 -8.28 -7.07
N ASP A 31 21.40 -8.72 -7.42
CA ASP A 31 20.70 -8.34 -8.65
C ASP A 31 20.35 -6.84 -8.73
N LEU A 32 20.22 -6.18 -7.58
CA LEU A 32 19.89 -4.76 -7.48
C LEU A 32 21.13 -3.88 -7.32
N ARG A 33 22.24 -4.42 -6.77
CA ARG A 33 23.51 -3.68 -6.62
C ARG A 33 24.09 -3.22 -7.96
N GLN A 34 23.92 -4.02 -9.01
CA GLN A 34 24.49 -3.75 -10.33
C GLN A 34 23.64 -2.76 -11.16
N ASN A 35 22.41 -2.45 -10.73
CA ASN A 35 21.52 -1.57 -11.47
C ASN A 35 20.79 -0.60 -10.52
N PHE A 36 21.41 0.56 -10.31
CA PHE A 36 20.88 1.60 -9.44
C PHE A 36 19.48 2.08 -9.85
N ASN A 37 19.18 2.15 -11.16
CA ASN A 37 17.84 2.53 -11.63
C ASN A 37 16.78 1.52 -11.18
N ARG A 38 17.10 0.22 -11.23
CA ARG A 38 16.20 -0.84 -10.76
C ARG A 38 16.03 -0.78 -9.24
N LEU A 39 17.11 -0.52 -8.51
CA LEU A 39 17.06 -0.31 -7.06
C LEU A 39 16.12 0.85 -6.70
N VAL A 40 16.28 2.00 -7.37
CA VAL A 40 15.41 3.17 -7.16
C VAL A 40 13.95 2.85 -7.51
N ALA A 41 13.71 2.13 -8.60
CA ALA A 41 12.35 1.73 -8.98
C ALA A 41 11.67 0.87 -7.90
N VAL A 42 12.38 -0.14 -7.37
CA VAL A 42 11.86 -1.00 -6.29
C VAL A 42 11.60 -0.19 -5.03
N ALA A 43 12.53 0.69 -4.63
CA ALA A 43 12.36 1.55 -3.45
C ALA A 43 11.13 2.46 -3.57
N LEU A 44 10.88 3.04 -4.75
CA LEU A 44 9.69 3.87 -5.00
C LEU A 44 8.39 3.06 -4.98
N GLN A 45 8.40 1.84 -5.51
CA GLN A 45 7.24 0.95 -5.46
C GLN A 45 6.88 0.56 -4.02
N GLU A 46 7.88 0.22 -3.21
CA GLU A 46 7.67 -0.09 -1.80
C GLU A 46 7.17 1.12 -1.01
N PHE A 47 7.74 2.30 -1.26
CA PHE A 47 7.26 3.54 -0.64
C PHE A 47 5.79 3.80 -0.97
N ALA A 48 5.42 3.68 -2.25
CA ALA A 48 4.03 3.84 -2.69
C ALA A 48 3.10 2.82 -2.02
N ALA A 49 3.49 1.54 -2.00
CA ALA A 49 2.70 0.48 -1.37
C ALA A 49 2.47 0.73 0.13
N ARG A 50 3.53 1.13 0.86
CA ARG A 50 3.44 1.47 2.29
C ARG A 50 2.53 2.67 2.52
N GLN A 51 2.65 3.71 1.70
CA GLN A 51 1.80 4.89 1.83
C GLN A 51 0.34 4.57 1.53
N THR A 52 0.06 3.76 0.50
CA THR A 52 -1.31 3.31 0.19
C THR A 52 -1.90 2.49 1.33
N ALA A 53 -1.15 1.52 1.87
CA ALA A 53 -1.60 0.71 3.00
C ALA A 53 -1.94 1.59 4.21
N ARG A 54 -1.06 2.54 4.55
CA ARG A 54 -1.28 3.50 5.64
C ARG A 54 -2.54 4.35 5.42
N THR A 55 -2.72 4.91 4.23
CA THR A 55 -3.91 5.72 3.93
C THR A 55 -5.19 4.91 3.99
N PHE A 56 -5.12 3.63 3.61
CA PHE A 56 -6.25 2.71 3.72
C PHE A 56 -6.57 2.40 5.18
N GLU A 57 -5.57 2.09 6.01
CA GLU A 57 -5.74 1.87 7.45
C GLU A 57 -6.34 3.10 8.14
N GLU A 58 -5.85 4.30 7.82
CA GLU A 58 -6.39 5.56 8.35
C GLU A 58 -7.86 5.76 7.94
N ALA A 59 -8.22 5.49 6.69
CA ALA A 59 -9.59 5.57 6.22
C ALA A 59 -10.51 4.53 6.90
N MET A 60 -10.03 3.30 7.07
CA MET A 60 -10.75 2.24 7.77
C MET A 60 -10.98 2.60 9.24
N ALA A 61 -9.97 3.17 9.91
CA ALA A 61 -10.09 3.62 11.28
C ALA A 61 -11.12 4.76 11.43
N GLN A 62 -11.14 5.70 10.49
CA GLN A 62 -12.14 6.77 10.46
C GLN A 62 -13.56 6.22 10.26
N MET A 63 -13.74 5.31 9.30
CA MET A 63 -15.02 4.65 9.05
C MET A 63 -15.49 3.85 10.28
N ALA A 64 -14.59 3.11 10.94
CA ALA A 64 -14.92 2.35 12.16
C ALA A 64 -15.28 3.27 13.35
N ALA A 65 -14.72 4.48 13.39
CA ALA A 65 -15.03 5.47 14.42
C ALA A 65 -16.35 6.22 14.16
N ASP A 66 -16.87 6.21 12.93
CA ASP A 66 -18.12 6.89 12.55
C ASP A 66 -19.32 6.29 13.33
N PRO A 67 -20.03 7.08 14.16
CA PRO A 67 -21.20 6.61 14.88
C PRO A 67 -22.32 6.08 13.98
N ALA A 68 -22.50 6.65 12.78
CA ALA A 68 -23.55 6.21 11.85
C ALA A 68 -23.23 4.80 11.33
N THR A 69 -22.01 4.60 10.83
CA THR A 69 -21.51 3.27 10.42
C THR A 69 -21.61 2.27 11.56
N ARG A 70 -21.19 2.64 12.78
CA ARG A 70 -21.30 1.75 13.95
C ARG A 70 -22.74 1.35 14.27
N SER A 71 -23.68 2.29 14.19
CA SER A 71 -25.09 2.02 14.45
C SER A 71 -25.68 1.07 13.41
N GLU A 72 -25.36 1.29 12.14
CA GLU A 72 -25.81 0.45 11.03
C GLU A 72 -25.19 -0.95 11.11
N CYS A 73 -23.87 -1.06 11.33
CA CYS A 73 -23.21 -2.34 11.55
C CYS A 73 -23.82 -3.09 12.75
N ALA A 74 -24.12 -2.40 13.85
CA ALA A 74 -24.76 -3.03 14.99
C ALA A 74 -26.20 -3.50 14.69
N ALA A 75 -26.93 -2.81 13.81
CA ALA A 75 -28.24 -3.27 13.36
C ALA A 75 -28.11 -4.54 12.51
N ILE A 76 -27.21 -4.53 11.52
CA ILE A 76 -26.93 -5.70 10.67
C ILE A 76 -26.51 -6.89 11.53
N SER A 77 -25.55 -6.72 12.46
CA SER A 77 -25.12 -7.80 13.34
C SER A 77 -26.25 -8.37 14.21
N ARG A 78 -27.23 -7.56 14.62
CA ARG A 78 -28.41 -8.06 15.33
C ARG A 78 -29.33 -8.87 14.43
N ASP A 79 -29.59 -8.37 13.22
CA ASP A 79 -30.52 -8.98 12.27
C ASP A 79 -30.00 -10.34 11.77
N PHE A 80 -28.68 -10.50 11.68
CA PHE A 80 -28.04 -11.74 11.22
C PHE A 80 -27.47 -12.62 12.35
N ALA A 81 -27.69 -12.26 13.61
CA ALA A 81 -27.14 -12.98 14.77
C ALA A 81 -27.46 -14.48 14.78
N THR A 82 -28.65 -14.88 14.30
CA THR A 82 -29.07 -16.28 14.26
C THR A 82 -28.38 -17.09 13.17
N THR A 83 -27.81 -16.43 12.16
CA THR A 83 -27.14 -17.06 11.02
C THR A 83 -25.63 -17.15 11.16
N GLU A 84 -25.05 -16.56 12.23
CA GLU A 84 -23.60 -16.54 12.47
C GLU A 84 -22.98 -17.94 12.58
N ALA A 85 -23.76 -18.93 13.02
CA ALA A 85 -23.33 -20.32 13.17
C ALA A 85 -23.83 -21.25 12.05
N ASP A 86 -24.51 -20.71 11.03
CA ASP A 86 -25.06 -21.52 9.95
C ASP A 86 -23.93 -22.27 9.21
N GLY A 87 -24.02 -23.60 9.19
CA GLY A 87 -23.05 -24.47 8.52
C GLY A 87 -21.85 -24.91 9.36
N LEU A 88 -21.74 -24.49 10.63
CA LEU A 88 -20.84 -25.13 11.59
C LEU A 88 -21.51 -26.40 12.12
N LYS A 89 -20.83 -27.56 11.97
CA LYS A 89 -21.26 -28.80 12.62
C LYS A 89 -20.86 -28.74 14.08
N ASP A 90 -21.82 -28.92 14.98
CA ASP A 90 -21.55 -29.25 16.38
C ASP A 90 -20.92 -30.65 16.40
N ASP A 91 -19.59 -30.75 16.50
CA ASP A 91 -18.93 -31.98 16.95
C ASP A 91 -18.95 -32.06 18.48
#